data_AF-A0A7U8C280-F1
#
_entry.id   AF-A0A7U8C280-F1
#
_cell.length_a   1.000
_cell.length_b   1.000
_cell.length_c   1.000
_cell.angle_alpha   90.00
_cell.angle_beta   90.00
_cell.angle_gamma   90.00
#
_symmetry.space_group_name_H-M   'P 1'
#
loop_
_entity.id
_entity.type
_entity.pdbx_description
1 polymer ?
#
loop_
_entity_poly.entity_id
_entity_poly.type
_entity_poly.pdbx_seq_one_letter_code
_entity_poly.pdbx_strand_id
1 'polypeptide(L)'
;MLNIFKSDQHAKAYKALLANDLEKFAKSLQKIDADKIDLPVSDNTPSLAECCILEQNPKALQSVIDKGANPDKKSLSQPEYHLAELTLLQEQSLPLLTVLLKAIPQTIDSDLLLKCFQLKQDSTLMLHLSLLLQNGAELNDEIVHLALISEDLPLIHFIINSGANQPSMLAEQGYSEEVIAYAQRCWNDLKIREMFL
;
A
#
# COMPACT_ATOMS: atom_id res chain seq x y z
N MET A 1 -41.15 -11.07 -9.68
CA MET A 1 -40.08 -10.06 -9.88
C MET A 1 -38.75 -10.77 -10.03
N LEU A 2 -38.07 -10.49 -11.15
CA LEU A 2 -36.64 -10.65 -11.48
C LEU A 2 -35.89 -11.93 -11.07
N ASN A 3 -35.85 -12.89 -12.01
CA ASN A 3 -34.85 -13.96 -12.13
C ASN A 3 -33.44 -13.45 -12.58
N ILE A 4 -33.21 -12.13 -12.63
CA ILE A 4 -32.02 -11.52 -13.25
C ILE A 4 -30.75 -11.69 -12.39
N PHE A 5 -30.89 -11.91 -11.09
CA PHE A 5 -29.74 -12.07 -10.17
C PHE A 5 -29.16 -13.49 -10.09
N LYS A 6 -29.78 -14.51 -10.72
CA LYS A 6 -29.27 -15.90 -10.69
C LYS A 6 -28.17 -16.16 -11.72
N SER A 7 -28.03 -15.32 -12.74
CA SER A 7 -27.03 -15.46 -13.81
C SER A 7 -25.83 -14.54 -13.66
N ASP A 8 -25.94 -13.48 -12.85
CA ASP A 8 -24.88 -12.50 -12.68
C ASP A 8 -23.65 -13.12 -12.00
N GLN A 9 -22.52 -13.15 -12.72
CA GLN A 9 -21.28 -13.74 -12.24
C GLN A 9 -20.60 -12.84 -11.21
N HIS A 10 -20.78 -11.52 -11.29
CA HIS A 10 -20.26 -10.58 -10.29
C HIS A 10 -20.95 -10.80 -8.95
N ALA A 11 -22.28 -10.88 -8.94
CA ALA A 11 -23.03 -11.17 -7.72
C ALA A 11 -22.67 -12.54 -7.10
N LYS A 12 -22.36 -13.55 -7.93
CA LYS A 12 -21.90 -14.86 -7.45
C LYS A 12 -20.50 -14.82 -6.87
N ALA A 13 -19.57 -14.15 -7.55
CA ALA A 13 -18.21 -13.96 -7.06
C ALA A 13 -18.22 -13.22 -5.72
N TYR A 14 -18.94 -12.10 -5.65
CA TYR A 14 -19.09 -11.30 -4.43
C TYR A 14 -19.65 -12.13 -3.26
N LYS A 15 -20.76 -12.85 -3.46
CA LYS A 15 -21.35 -13.71 -2.42
C LYS A 15 -20.44 -14.87 -2.01
N ALA A 16 -19.70 -15.45 -2.95
CA ALA A 16 -18.75 -16.52 -2.65
C ALA A 16 -17.57 -16.01 -1.82
N LEU A 17 -17.09 -14.79 -2.10
CA LEU A 17 -16.03 -14.14 -1.33
C LEU A 17 -16.47 -13.89 0.12
N LEU A 18 -17.65 -13.29 0.33
CA LEU A 18 -18.22 -13.08 1.67
C LEU A 18 -18.47 -14.38 2.45
N ALA A 19 -18.74 -15.48 1.74
CA ALA A 19 -18.90 -16.80 2.33
C ALA A 19 -17.56 -17.53 2.56
N ASN A 20 -16.43 -16.90 2.23
CA ASN A 20 -15.09 -17.49 2.20
C ASN A 20 -15.00 -18.78 1.36
N ASP A 21 -15.84 -18.92 0.33
CA ASP A 21 -15.86 -20.05 -0.60
C ASP A 21 -15.00 -19.73 -1.82
N LEU A 22 -13.68 -19.86 -1.64
CA LEU A 22 -12.70 -19.51 -2.66
C LEU A 22 -12.81 -20.36 -3.94
N GLU A 23 -13.32 -21.58 -3.84
CA GLU A 23 -13.54 -22.44 -5.00
C GLU A 23 -14.69 -21.91 -5.86
N LYS A 24 -15.83 -21.55 -5.25
CA LYS A 24 -16.94 -20.93 -5.98
C LYS A 24 -16.59 -19.53 -6.47
N PHE A 25 -15.80 -18.77 -5.70
CA PHE A 25 -15.28 -17.48 -6.11
C PHE A 25 -14.46 -17.61 -7.40
N ALA A 26 -13.45 -18.48 -7.43
CA ALA A 26 -12.60 -18.69 -8.60
C ALA A 26 -13.41 -19.12 -9.84
N LYS A 27 -14.36 -20.05 -9.68
CA LYS A 27 -15.25 -20.49 -10.78
C LYS A 27 -16.14 -19.37 -11.33
N SER A 28 -16.53 -18.43 -10.48
CA SER A 28 -17.36 -17.28 -10.89
C SER A 28 -16.49 -16.20 -11.55
N LEU A 29 -15.33 -15.90 -10.96
CA LEU A 29 -14.34 -14.95 -11.47
C LEU A 29 -13.84 -15.31 -12.87
N GLN A 30 -13.60 -16.60 -13.15
CA GLN A 30 -13.18 -17.06 -14.47
C GLN A 30 -14.16 -16.69 -15.60
N LYS A 31 -15.47 -16.62 -15.26
CA LYS A 31 -16.55 -16.34 -16.20
C LYS A 31 -16.83 -14.84 -16.39
N ILE A 32 -16.16 -13.98 -15.62
CA ILE A 32 -16.20 -12.54 -15.80
C ILE A 32 -15.17 -12.17 -16.88
N ASP A 33 -15.58 -11.38 -17.87
CA ASP A 33 -14.65 -10.86 -18.88
C ASP A 33 -13.73 -9.80 -18.25
N ALA A 34 -12.48 -9.72 -18.74
CA ALA A 34 -11.46 -8.81 -18.18
C ALA A 34 -11.87 -7.33 -18.25
N ASP A 35 -12.53 -6.91 -19.32
CA ASP A 35 -13.07 -5.54 -19.50
C ASP A 35 -14.21 -5.21 -18.54
N LYS A 36 -14.80 -6.22 -17.90
CA LYS A 36 -15.94 -6.09 -16.99
C LYS A 36 -15.57 -6.31 -15.53
N ILE A 37 -14.33 -6.69 -15.21
CA ILE A 37 -13.93 -7.07 -13.85
C ILE A 37 -14.21 -5.99 -12.80
N ASP A 38 -14.08 -4.73 -13.22
CA ASP A 38 -14.27 -3.56 -12.39
C ASP A 38 -15.72 -3.06 -12.30
N LEU A 39 -16.64 -3.65 -13.06
CA LEU A 39 -18.05 -3.29 -12.97
C LEU A 39 -18.60 -3.71 -11.60
N PRO A 40 -19.30 -2.81 -10.89
CA PRO A 40 -19.86 -3.14 -9.59
C PRO A 40 -21.09 -4.06 -9.74
N VAL A 41 -21.38 -4.85 -8.70
CA VAL A 41 -22.62 -5.65 -8.63
C VAL A 41 -23.86 -4.75 -8.53
N SER A 42 -23.72 -3.61 -7.84
CA SER A 42 -24.70 -2.54 -7.74
C SER A 42 -24.00 -1.25 -7.33
N ASP A 43 -24.68 -0.09 -7.48
CA ASP A 43 -24.09 1.23 -7.18
C ASP A 43 -23.54 1.37 -5.75
N ASN A 44 -24.04 0.56 -4.81
CA ASN A 44 -23.64 0.58 -3.41
C ASN A 44 -22.76 -0.61 -3.01
N THR A 45 -22.26 -1.39 -3.98
CA THR A 45 -21.42 -2.56 -3.71
C THR A 45 -19.97 -2.28 -4.08
N PRO A 46 -19.02 -2.48 -3.16
CA PRO A 46 -17.60 -2.41 -3.44
C PRO A 46 -17.19 -3.23 -4.68
N SER A 47 -16.11 -2.81 -5.33
CA SER A 47 -15.50 -3.64 -6.38
C SER A 47 -15.03 -4.98 -5.81
N LEU A 48 -14.83 -5.99 -6.67
CA LEU A 48 -14.28 -7.28 -6.21
C LEU A 48 -12.90 -7.11 -5.57
N ALA A 49 -12.07 -6.19 -6.08
CA ALA A 49 -10.75 -5.89 -5.50
C ALA A 49 -10.89 -5.30 -4.09
N GLU A 50 -11.72 -4.26 -3.93
CA GLU A 50 -12.01 -3.67 -2.63
C GLU A 50 -12.59 -4.69 -1.65
N CYS A 51 -13.52 -5.54 -2.10
CA CYS A 51 -14.07 -6.58 -1.25
C CYS A 51 -13.00 -7.58 -0.79
N CYS A 52 -12.01 -7.93 -1.63
CA CYS A 52 -10.91 -8.79 -1.21
C CYS A 52 -10.01 -8.12 -0.16
N ILE A 53 -9.87 -6.80 -0.21
CA ILE A 53 -9.13 -6.02 0.80
C ILE A 53 -9.88 -6.04 2.13
N LEU A 54 -11.20 -5.74 2.11
CA LEU A 54 -12.05 -5.73 3.30
C LEU A 54 -12.18 -7.11 3.95
N GLU A 55 -12.26 -8.17 3.16
CA GLU A 55 -12.29 -9.56 3.62
C GLU A 55 -10.90 -10.13 3.95
N GLN A 56 -9.85 -9.28 3.94
CA GLN A 56 -8.47 -9.63 4.26
C GLN A 56 -7.95 -10.87 3.49
N ASN A 57 -8.22 -10.94 2.19
CA ASN A 57 -7.92 -12.10 1.35
C ASN A 57 -6.96 -11.77 0.19
N PRO A 58 -5.63 -11.76 0.44
CA PRO A 58 -4.65 -11.41 -0.59
C PRO A 58 -4.61 -12.39 -1.76
N LYS A 59 -4.94 -13.67 -1.56
CA LYS A 59 -4.98 -14.66 -2.65
C LYS A 59 -6.14 -14.40 -3.61
N ALA A 60 -7.31 -14.06 -3.06
CA ALA A 60 -8.46 -13.67 -3.87
C ALA A 60 -8.18 -12.34 -4.59
N LEU A 61 -7.56 -11.36 -3.89
CA LEU A 61 -7.15 -10.10 -4.48
C LEU A 61 -6.21 -10.31 -5.67
N GLN A 62 -5.19 -11.16 -5.53
CA GLN A 62 -4.26 -11.48 -6.62
C GLN A 62 -5.02 -12.02 -7.84
N SER A 63 -5.99 -12.90 -7.62
CA SER A 63 -6.79 -13.46 -8.71
C SER A 63 -7.61 -12.39 -9.45
N VAL A 64 -8.12 -11.38 -8.73
CA VAL A 64 -8.89 -10.27 -9.30
C VAL A 64 -7.98 -9.31 -10.07
N ILE A 65 -6.81 -9.01 -9.53
CA ILE A 65 -5.79 -8.17 -10.17
C ILE A 65 -5.24 -8.84 -11.44
N ASP A 66 -4.90 -10.14 -11.39
CA ASP A 66 -4.45 -10.92 -12.55
C ASP A 66 -5.49 -10.96 -13.68
N LYS A 67 -6.77 -10.80 -13.33
CA LYS A 67 -7.88 -10.73 -14.29
C LYS A 67 -8.01 -9.35 -14.95
N GLY A 68 -7.26 -8.35 -14.49
CA GLY A 68 -7.20 -7.01 -15.06
C GLY A 68 -7.91 -5.92 -14.25
N ALA A 69 -8.24 -6.16 -12.97
CA ALA A 69 -8.82 -5.11 -12.14
C ALA A 69 -7.82 -3.98 -11.90
N ASN A 70 -8.31 -2.74 -11.91
CA ASN A 70 -7.48 -1.56 -11.70
C ASN A 70 -7.02 -1.45 -10.24
N PRO A 71 -5.71 -1.58 -9.94
CA PRO A 71 -5.19 -1.48 -8.58
C PRO A 71 -5.25 -0.06 -8.01
N ASP A 72 -5.37 0.97 -8.84
CA ASP A 72 -5.37 2.40 -8.44
C ASP A 72 -6.80 2.98 -8.32
N LYS A 73 -7.80 2.10 -8.19
CA LYS A 73 -9.18 2.55 -8.04
C LYS A 73 -9.39 3.22 -6.66
N LYS A 74 -10.34 4.16 -6.60
CA LYS A 74 -10.83 4.65 -5.30
C LYS A 74 -11.73 3.63 -4.63
N SER A 75 -11.66 3.58 -3.31
CA SER A 75 -12.57 2.80 -2.48
C SER A 75 -13.97 3.38 -2.53
N LEU A 76 -14.99 2.53 -2.65
CA LEU A 76 -16.39 2.94 -2.52
C LEU A 76 -16.76 3.15 -1.04
N SER A 77 -16.28 2.27 -0.17
CA SER A 77 -16.58 2.31 1.27
C SER A 77 -15.89 3.47 1.99
N GLN A 78 -14.75 3.92 1.48
CA GLN A 78 -13.97 5.03 2.03
C GLN A 78 -13.39 5.88 0.88
N PRO A 79 -14.21 6.78 0.29
CA PRO A 79 -13.87 7.52 -0.95
C PRO A 79 -12.63 8.42 -0.88
N GLU A 80 -12.15 8.71 0.33
CA GLU A 80 -10.90 9.42 0.57
C GLU A 80 -9.64 8.58 0.28
N TYR A 81 -9.78 7.25 0.15
CA TYR A 81 -8.65 6.34 -0.08
C TYR A 81 -8.68 5.67 -1.45
N HIS A 82 -7.50 5.56 -2.06
CA HIS A 82 -7.23 4.59 -3.12
C HIS A 82 -7.10 3.17 -2.53
N LEU A 83 -7.26 2.12 -3.34
CA LEU A 83 -7.21 0.74 -2.84
C LEU A 83 -5.89 0.43 -2.12
N ALA A 84 -4.76 0.96 -2.61
CA ALA A 84 -3.46 0.80 -1.95
C ALA A 84 -3.44 1.38 -0.53
N GLU A 85 -4.00 2.58 -0.34
CA GLU A 85 -4.10 3.24 0.96
C GLU A 85 -5.09 2.49 1.87
N LEU A 86 -6.21 1.99 1.34
CA LEU A 86 -7.17 1.19 2.08
C LEU A 86 -6.52 -0.07 2.68
N THR A 87 -5.52 -0.67 2.00
CA THR A 87 -4.81 -1.83 2.56
C THR A 87 -4.07 -1.49 3.85
N LEU A 88 -3.60 -0.25 4.02
CA LEU A 88 -2.87 0.17 5.22
C LEU A 88 -3.76 0.15 6.47
N LEU A 89 -5.08 0.20 6.31
CA LEU A 89 -6.03 0.10 7.41
C LEU A 89 -6.32 -1.35 7.84
N GLN A 90 -5.84 -2.35 7.10
CA GLN A 90 -6.12 -3.76 7.35
C GLN A 90 -5.01 -4.44 8.17
N GLU A 91 -5.35 -5.53 8.87
CA GLU A 91 -4.35 -6.33 9.59
C GLU A 91 -3.40 -7.04 8.60
N GLN A 92 -3.94 -7.65 7.54
CA GLN A 92 -3.16 -8.22 6.43
C GLN A 92 -2.64 -7.18 5.42
N SER A 93 -2.40 -5.95 5.88
CA SER A 93 -1.88 -4.83 5.08
C SER A 93 -0.71 -5.19 4.16
N LEU A 94 0.38 -5.75 4.68
CA LEU A 94 1.57 -6.10 3.87
C LEU A 94 1.27 -7.05 2.69
N PRO A 95 0.66 -8.24 2.90
CA PRO A 95 0.27 -9.12 1.80
C PRO A 95 -0.68 -8.47 0.79
N LEU A 96 -1.65 -7.68 1.26
CA LEU A 96 -2.62 -7.01 0.39
C LEU A 96 -1.95 -5.93 -0.47
N LEU A 97 -1.14 -5.08 0.16
CA LEU A 97 -0.38 -4.03 -0.51
C LEU A 97 0.58 -4.60 -1.54
N THR A 98 1.27 -5.70 -1.20
CA THR A 98 2.19 -6.39 -2.13
C THR A 98 1.51 -6.81 -3.43
N VAL A 99 0.25 -7.26 -3.36
CA VAL A 99 -0.51 -7.64 -4.55
C VAL A 99 -0.78 -6.43 -5.44
N LEU A 100 -1.19 -5.30 -4.85
CA LEU A 100 -1.51 -4.08 -5.59
C LEU A 100 -0.26 -3.46 -6.21
N LEU A 101 0.83 -3.33 -5.45
CA LEU A 101 2.06 -2.69 -5.93
C LEU A 101 2.66 -3.43 -7.12
N LYS A 102 2.59 -4.77 -7.15
CA LYS A 102 3.04 -5.58 -8.30
C LYS A 102 2.28 -5.27 -9.60
N ALA A 103 1.07 -4.76 -9.49
CA ALA A 103 0.22 -4.42 -10.64
C ALA A 103 0.27 -2.93 -11.01
N ILE A 104 0.86 -2.08 -10.18
CA ILE A 104 1.01 -0.65 -10.47
C ILE A 104 2.29 -0.43 -11.29
N PRO A 105 2.21 0.27 -12.43
CA PRO A 105 3.39 0.60 -13.22
C PRO A 105 4.28 1.65 -12.52
N GLN A 106 5.34 1.15 -11.88
CA GLN A 106 6.68 1.72 -11.60
C GLN A 106 6.83 3.05 -10.83
N THR A 107 5.84 3.93 -10.75
CA THR A 107 5.95 5.14 -9.92
C THR A 107 4.89 5.12 -8.85
N ILE A 108 5.31 4.74 -7.64
CA ILE A 108 4.50 4.90 -6.43
C ILE A 108 4.62 6.35 -5.99
N ASP A 109 3.47 7.00 -5.84
CA ASP A 109 3.40 8.36 -5.33
C ASP A 109 3.95 8.44 -3.90
N SER A 110 4.70 9.51 -3.61
CA SER A 110 5.15 9.86 -2.26
C SER A 110 3.96 10.01 -1.30
N ASP A 111 2.76 10.30 -1.79
CA ASP A 111 1.54 10.35 -0.98
C ASP A 111 1.27 9.02 -0.25
N LEU A 112 1.54 7.87 -0.87
CA LEU A 112 1.36 6.57 -0.22
C LEU A 112 2.40 6.33 0.89
N LEU A 113 3.63 6.83 0.73
CA LEU A 113 4.63 6.84 1.80
C LEU A 113 4.17 7.69 2.97
N LEU A 114 3.65 8.90 2.72
CA LEU A 114 3.12 9.79 3.75
C LEU A 114 1.93 9.15 4.49
N LYS A 115 1.01 8.54 3.75
CA LYS A 115 -0.11 7.78 4.34
C LYS A 115 0.39 6.61 5.19
N CYS A 116 1.46 5.95 4.80
CA CYS A 116 2.06 4.89 5.60
C CYS A 116 2.52 5.42 6.97
N PHE A 117 3.20 6.56 7.03
CA PHE A 117 3.58 7.20 8.31
C PHE A 117 2.36 7.61 9.15
N GLN A 118 1.29 8.09 8.52
CA GLN A 118 0.08 8.52 9.23
C GLN A 118 -0.71 7.35 9.82
N LEU A 119 -0.77 6.22 9.08
CA LEU A 119 -1.66 5.10 9.40
C LEU A 119 -0.97 3.94 10.11
N LYS A 120 0.37 3.81 9.99
CA LYS A 120 1.15 2.77 10.67
C LYS A 120 2.06 3.40 11.72
N GLN A 121 1.85 3.01 12.97
CA GLN A 121 2.65 3.45 14.12
C GLN A 121 3.29 2.28 14.89
N ASP A 122 3.17 1.08 14.34
CA ASP A 122 3.67 -0.14 14.96
C ASP A 122 5.02 -0.58 14.38
N SER A 123 5.52 -1.72 14.86
CA SER A 123 6.76 -2.35 14.40
C SER A 123 6.74 -2.74 12.91
N THR A 124 5.60 -2.60 12.20
CA THR A 124 5.48 -2.92 10.79
C THR A 124 5.70 -1.72 9.88
N LEU A 125 5.81 -0.49 10.40
CA LEU A 125 6.05 0.72 9.60
C LEU A 125 7.27 0.54 8.67
N MET A 126 8.43 0.17 9.23
CA MET A 126 9.65 -0.03 8.43
C MET A 126 9.49 -1.13 7.35
N LEU A 127 8.66 -2.15 7.60
CA LEU A 127 8.39 -3.20 6.60
C LEU A 127 7.57 -2.65 5.43
N HIS A 128 6.57 -1.81 5.70
CA HIS A 128 5.77 -1.17 4.65
C HIS A 128 6.61 -0.16 3.87
N LEU A 129 7.41 0.65 4.55
CA LEU A 129 8.32 1.60 3.88
C LEU A 129 9.31 0.85 2.99
N SER A 130 9.92 -0.24 3.49
CA SER A 130 10.81 -1.09 2.69
C SER A 130 10.11 -1.64 1.45
N LEU A 131 8.87 -2.12 1.58
CA LEU A 131 8.07 -2.59 0.45
C LEU A 131 7.82 -1.48 -0.58
N LEU A 132 7.45 -0.27 -0.14
CA LEU A 132 7.18 0.86 -1.03
C LEU A 132 8.44 1.30 -1.78
N LEU A 133 9.57 1.43 -1.07
CA LEU A 133 10.86 1.81 -1.66
C LEU A 133 11.35 0.76 -2.68
N GLN A 134 11.17 -0.54 -2.40
CA GLN A 134 11.48 -1.63 -3.34
C GLN A 134 10.64 -1.57 -4.63
N ASN A 135 9.46 -0.95 -4.58
CA ASN A 135 8.59 -0.80 -5.74
C ASN A 135 8.65 0.62 -6.33
N GLY A 136 9.73 1.37 -6.06
CA GLY A 136 10.02 2.63 -6.73
C GLY A 136 9.45 3.88 -6.08
N ALA A 137 8.97 3.81 -4.84
CA ALA A 137 8.63 5.01 -4.09
C ALA A 137 9.90 5.82 -3.77
N GLU A 138 9.82 7.15 -3.86
CA GLU A 138 10.96 8.04 -3.59
C GLU A 138 10.83 8.72 -2.24
N LEU A 139 11.96 8.81 -1.51
CA LEU A 139 12.06 9.55 -0.27
C LEU A 139 12.18 11.04 -0.56
N ASN A 140 11.36 11.85 0.11
CA ASN A 140 11.40 13.30 0.03
C ASN A 140 11.70 13.91 1.41
N ASP A 141 11.88 15.24 1.45
CA ASP A 141 12.23 15.96 2.67
C ASP A 141 11.16 15.83 3.77
N GLU A 142 9.88 15.67 3.42
CA GLU A 142 8.79 15.49 4.37
C GLU A 142 8.89 14.14 5.08
N ILE A 143 9.21 13.06 4.35
CA ILE A 143 9.44 11.74 4.95
C ILE A 143 10.65 11.75 5.89
N VAL A 144 11.72 12.45 5.51
CA VAL A 144 12.90 12.63 6.37
C VAL A 144 12.51 13.39 7.63
N HIS A 145 11.75 14.48 7.49
CA HIS A 145 11.26 15.27 8.62
C HIS A 145 10.43 14.42 9.59
N LEU A 146 9.49 13.61 9.08
CA LEU A 146 8.67 12.72 9.91
C LEU A 146 9.49 11.69 10.68
N ALA A 147 10.51 11.11 10.05
CA ALA A 147 11.41 10.16 10.70
C ALA A 147 12.27 10.83 11.80
N LEU A 148 12.72 12.07 11.59
CA LEU A 148 13.49 12.81 12.60
C LEU A 148 12.61 13.23 13.79
N ILE A 149 11.37 13.65 13.55
CA ILE A 149 10.41 14.00 14.62
C ILE A 149 10.05 12.78 15.48
N SER A 150 10.04 11.58 14.92
CA SER A 150 9.66 10.39 15.70
C SER A 150 10.71 9.98 16.74
N GLU A 151 11.92 10.55 16.67
CA GLU A 151 13.10 10.20 17.50
C GLU A 151 13.44 8.69 17.52
N ASP A 152 12.90 7.94 16.57
CA ASP A 152 13.11 6.50 16.44
C ASP A 152 14.43 6.28 15.67
N LEU A 153 15.52 6.04 16.41
CA LEU A 153 16.85 5.87 15.82
C LEU A 153 16.90 4.73 14.77
N PRO A 154 16.31 3.54 14.99
CA PRO A 154 16.14 2.54 13.94
C PRO A 154 15.47 3.07 12.66
N LEU A 155 14.37 3.82 12.78
CA LEU A 155 13.67 4.38 11.62
C LEU A 155 14.51 5.44 10.91
N ILE A 156 15.14 6.35 11.66
CA ILE A 156 16.05 7.37 11.11
C ILE A 156 17.18 6.70 10.33
N HIS A 157 17.80 5.68 10.93
CA HIS A 157 18.85 4.91 10.29
C HIS A 157 18.35 4.26 9.00
N PHE A 158 17.18 3.62 9.03
CA PHE A 158 16.57 2.98 7.87
C PHE A 158 16.32 3.97 6.73
N ILE A 159 15.69 5.12 7.01
CA ILE A 159 15.38 6.14 6.01
C ILE A 159 16.65 6.69 5.36
N ILE A 160 17.66 7.02 6.16
CA ILE A 160 18.93 7.54 5.64
C ILE A 160 19.64 6.48 4.79
N ASN A 161 19.75 5.24 5.28
CA ASN A 161 20.38 4.15 4.52
C ASN A 161 19.63 3.76 3.25
N SER A 162 18.36 4.15 3.14
CA SER A 162 17.55 3.92 1.95
C SER A 162 17.73 5.03 0.89
N GLY A 163 18.67 5.95 1.09
CA GLY A 163 19.04 6.97 0.10
C GLY A 163 18.40 8.34 0.33
N ALA A 164 17.85 8.61 1.52
CA ALA A 164 17.31 9.93 1.82
C ALA A 164 18.40 11.02 1.79
N ASN A 165 18.09 12.12 1.10
CA ASN A 165 18.94 13.30 1.07
C ASN A 165 19.02 13.97 2.44
N GLN A 166 20.16 14.58 2.73
CA GLN A 166 20.33 15.41 3.92
C GLN A 166 19.59 16.75 3.72
N PRO A 167 18.67 17.14 4.63
CA PRO A 167 18.01 18.45 4.57
C PRO A 167 19.02 19.61 4.71
N SER A 168 18.81 20.69 3.95
CA SER A 168 19.69 21.87 3.98
C SER A 168 19.69 22.61 5.32
N MET A 169 18.62 22.50 6.11
CA MET A 169 18.41 23.24 7.37
C MET A 169 18.12 22.29 8.55
N LEU A 170 18.94 21.25 8.71
CA LEU A 170 18.75 20.22 9.74
C LEU A 170 18.64 20.79 11.17
N ALA A 171 19.45 21.79 11.52
CA ALA A 171 19.49 22.35 12.88
C ALA A 171 18.37 23.35 13.20
N GLU A 172 17.64 23.83 12.19
CA GLU A 172 16.65 24.91 12.36
C GLU A 172 15.23 24.38 12.58
N GLN A 173 15.04 23.06 12.53
CA GLN A 173 13.72 22.40 12.57
C GLN A 173 13.33 21.86 13.97
N GLY A 174 14.09 22.21 15.01
CA GLY A 174 13.71 21.93 16.40
C GLY A 174 13.88 20.46 16.83
N TYR A 175 14.67 19.67 16.11
CA TYR A 175 15.03 18.31 16.52
C TYR A 175 15.95 18.32 17.74
N SER A 176 15.95 17.24 18.52
CA SER A 176 16.90 17.07 19.61
C SER A 176 18.34 16.97 19.10
N GLU A 177 19.30 17.44 19.90
CA GLU A 177 20.72 17.39 19.55
C GLU A 177 21.20 15.95 19.29
N GLU A 178 20.64 14.97 20.02
CA GLU A 178 20.93 13.55 19.84
C GLU A 178 20.49 13.04 18.46
N VAL A 179 19.27 13.36 18.04
CA VAL A 179 18.75 12.99 16.71
C VAL A 179 19.59 13.62 15.60
N ILE A 180 19.93 14.91 15.73
CA ILE A 180 20.76 15.62 14.75
C ILE A 180 22.13 14.94 14.64
N ALA A 181 22.80 14.70 15.77
CA ALA A 181 24.12 14.08 15.79
C ALA A 181 24.09 12.65 15.20
N TYR A 182 23.06 11.87 15.53
CA TYR A 182 22.88 10.51 15.02
C TYR A 182 22.63 10.50 13.50
N ALA A 183 21.71 11.34 13.02
CA ALA A 183 21.37 11.44 11.60
C ALA A 183 22.59 11.89 10.76
N GLN A 184 23.32 12.91 11.23
CA GLN A 184 24.58 13.37 10.61
C GLN A 184 25.59 12.23 10.47
N ARG A 185 25.73 11.40 11.51
CA ARG A 185 26.62 10.24 11.45
C ARG A 185 26.18 9.24 10.39
N CYS A 186 24.88 8.94 10.31
CA CYS A 186 24.33 8.03 9.30
C CYS A 186 24.57 8.53 7.86
N TRP A 187 24.37 9.82 7.58
CA TRP A 187 24.66 10.38 6.25
C TRP A 187 26.15 10.33 5.91
N ASN A 188 27.03 10.64 6.87
CA ASN A 188 28.48 10.53 6.65
C ASN A 188 28.88 9.09 6.35
N ASP A 189 28.34 8.11 7.08
CA ASP A 189 28.60 6.69 6.86
C ASP A 189 28.06 6.18 5.51
N LEU A 190 26.91 6.71 5.06
CA LEU A 190 26.38 6.45 3.71
C LEU A 190 27.31 7.01 2.63
N LYS A 191 27.68 8.29 2.73
CA LYS A 191 28.59 8.94 1.78
C LYS A 191 29.92 8.20 1.66
N ILE A 192 30.48 7.74 2.78
CA ILE A 192 31.71 6.94 2.76
C ILE A 192 31.49 5.64 2.00
N ARG A 193 30.39 4.90 2.23
CA ARG A 193 30.10 3.66 1.50
C ARG A 193 29.92 3.88 0.00
N GLU A 194 29.24 4.96 -0.39
CA GLU A 194 29.05 5.33 -1.79
C GLU A 194 30.38 5.65 -2.51
N MET A 195 31.42 6.09 -1.80
CA MET A 195 32.74 6.30 -2.38
C MET A 195 33.51 4.99 -2.69
N PHE A 196 33.07 3.86 -2.14
CA PHE A 196 33.70 2.54 -2.33
C PHE A 196 32.93 1.60 -3.27
N LEU A 197 31.79 2.04 -3.80
CA LEU A 197 30.97 1.33 -4.79
C LEU A 197 31.26 1.86 -6.20
#